data_AF-A0A8E0WTW2-F1
#
_entry.id   AF-A0A8E0WTW2-F1
#
_cell.length_a   1.000
_cell.length_b   1.000
_cell.length_c   1.000
_cell.angle_alpha   90.00
_cell.angle_beta   90.00
_cell.angle_gamma   90.00
#
_symmetry.space_group_name_H-M   'P 1'
#
loop_
_entity.id
_entity.type
_entity.pdbx_description
1 polymer ?
#
loop_
_entity_poly.entity_id
_entity_poly.type
_entity_poly.pdbx_seq_one_letter_code
_entity_poly.pdbx_strand_id
1 'polypeptide(L)'
;MFGRAVGRLLRDRTGNVLMMAAASMPLLVGAAGLATDTVQWTLWKRQIQRQADSAALAGAYAVAQGFSASDSATADISRMALVALTQTPTIENAPSSGPFAGNAQAVRVVLQTSAELPFSKILGVKAPVIYGEATAAVVGSGDYCVVSLEKTSTVGITLQGNATVNLGCGIVTNSRASNAVYAGGSSTVAATPVAAVGGLTSSSNYVSPTTLLPYSIPVQDPYAGLPTPNVSGCSAKVSVNPQQSVVSPPLQPGCYKGFDIKGTLTMAPGVYYVDGGTFDVGSQAVINGTDVTIILTSSNAASNPSSIATVSINGGATLNLKAPTDTANPYHGVLFYQDRRALDSGTNTINGNASSVLQGTFYFPGQAMSFSGTSGMTTDCVKMVSKRVTFIGNSNIVNQCKDTGVDKFTATLVKLVG
;
A
#
# COMPACT_ATOMS: atom_id res chain seq x y z
N MET A 1 71.61 -34.11 53.77
CA MET A 1 70.16 -34.41 53.68
C MET A 1 69.55 -34.26 52.27
N PHE A 2 70.27 -33.78 51.24
CA PHE A 2 69.70 -33.55 49.90
C PHE A 2 69.68 -34.78 48.95
N GLY A 3 70.56 -35.77 49.13
CA GLY A 3 70.65 -36.92 48.20
C GLY A 3 69.47 -37.89 48.23
N ARG A 4 68.77 -38.03 49.37
CA ARG A 4 67.60 -38.93 49.51
C ARG A 4 66.32 -38.35 48.91
N ALA A 5 66.23 -37.02 48.75
CA ALA A 5 65.07 -36.34 48.16
C ALA A 5 65.10 -36.41 46.62
N VAL A 6 66.27 -36.23 46.02
CA VAL A 6 66.45 -36.30 44.55
C VAL A 6 66.24 -37.71 44.02
N GLY A 7 66.69 -38.74 44.76
CA GLY A 7 66.43 -40.14 44.42
C GLY A 7 64.96 -40.57 44.57
N ARG A 8 64.16 -39.86 45.37
CA ARG A 8 62.70 -40.06 45.45
C ARG A 8 61.98 -39.38 44.28
N LEU A 9 62.38 -38.16 43.90
CA LEU A 9 61.85 -37.46 42.72
C LEU A 9 62.12 -38.22 41.40
N LEU A 10 63.31 -38.81 41.24
CA LEU A 10 63.66 -39.61 40.04
C LEU A 10 62.94 -40.96 39.96
N ARG A 11 62.41 -41.48 41.08
CA ARG A 11 61.61 -42.72 41.13
C ARG A 11 60.11 -42.47 41.13
N ASP A 12 59.69 -41.20 41.17
CA ASP A 12 58.28 -40.85 41.29
C ASP A 12 57.58 -40.89 39.91
N ARG A 13 56.76 -41.92 39.70
CA ARG A 13 55.98 -42.10 38.46
C ARG A 13 54.69 -41.27 38.44
N THR A 14 54.35 -40.60 39.55
CA THR A 14 53.16 -39.73 39.62
C THR A 14 53.31 -38.42 38.84
N GLY A 15 54.56 -37.98 38.56
CA GLY A 15 54.85 -36.77 37.78
C GLY A 15 54.70 -36.90 36.26
N ASN A 16 54.59 -38.13 35.72
CA ASN A 16 54.46 -38.34 34.27
C ASN A 16 53.13 -37.82 33.72
N VAL A 17 52.04 -37.98 34.49
CA VAL A 17 50.72 -37.45 34.14
C VAL A 17 50.73 -35.92 34.15
N LEU A 18 51.44 -35.30 35.10
CA LEU A 18 51.55 -33.84 35.17
C LEU A 18 52.34 -33.27 33.99
N MET A 19 53.41 -33.94 33.54
CA MET A 19 54.17 -33.50 32.36
C MET A 19 53.40 -33.70 31.05
N MET A 20 52.66 -34.82 30.91
CA MET A 20 51.76 -35.02 29.77
C MET A 20 50.60 -34.02 29.76
N ALA A 21 50.02 -33.71 30.92
CA ALA A 21 48.98 -32.69 31.08
C ALA A 21 49.52 -31.29 30.76
N ALA A 22 50.71 -30.93 31.26
CA ALA A 22 51.36 -29.66 30.96
C ALA A 22 51.72 -29.52 29.48
N ALA A 23 52.14 -30.60 28.81
CA ALA A 23 52.42 -30.59 27.37
C ALA A 23 51.16 -30.47 26.50
N SER A 24 50.00 -30.98 26.97
CA SER A 24 48.72 -30.95 26.25
C SER A 24 47.86 -29.72 26.56
N MET A 25 48.07 -29.05 27.71
CA MET A 25 47.36 -27.83 28.09
C MET A 25 47.41 -26.72 27.02
N PRO A 26 48.56 -26.39 26.40
CA PRO A 26 48.61 -25.38 25.35
C PRO A 26 47.73 -25.72 24.14
N LEU A 27 47.63 -27.00 23.77
CA LEU A 27 46.75 -27.45 22.69
C LEU A 27 45.27 -27.28 23.07
N LEU A 28 44.89 -27.67 24.30
CA LEU A 28 43.52 -27.52 24.78
C LEU A 28 43.11 -26.05 24.90
N VAL A 29 43.98 -25.20 25.45
CA VAL A 29 43.73 -23.75 25.59
C VAL A 29 43.71 -23.07 24.21
N GLY A 30 44.62 -23.44 23.31
CA GLY A 30 44.63 -22.92 21.93
C GLY A 30 43.35 -23.30 21.16
N ALA A 31 42.88 -24.55 21.31
CA ALA A 31 41.64 -24.99 20.70
C ALA A 31 40.41 -24.27 21.28
N ALA A 32 40.33 -24.10 22.60
CA ALA A 32 39.25 -23.35 23.26
C ALA A 32 39.27 -21.86 22.88
N GLY A 33 40.45 -21.27 22.73
CA GLY A 33 40.64 -19.91 22.26
C GLY A 33 40.13 -19.70 20.83
N LEU A 34 40.52 -20.58 19.90
CA LEU A 34 39.99 -20.56 18.52
C LEU A 34 38.47 -20.77 18.47
N ALA A 35 37.92 -21.65 19.32
CA ALA A 35 36.48 -21.83 19.43
C ALA A 35 35.78 -20.53 19.88
N THR A 36 36.39 -19.78 20.80
CA THR A 36 35.84 -18.49 21.25
C THR A 36 35.88 -17.45 20.13
N ASP A 37 36.99 -17.36 19.41
CA ASP A 37 37.14 -16.39 18.31
C ASP A 37 36.19 -16.69 17.14
N THR A 38 36.00 -17.97 16.82
CA THR A 38 35.03 -18.39 15.79
C THR A 38 33.59 -18.06 16.20
N VAL A 39 33.22 -18.24 17.48
CA VAL A 39 31.93 -17.76 18.00
C VAL A 39 31.79 -16.26 17.79
N GLN A 40 32.81 -15.48 18.10
CA GLN A 40 32.78 -14.02 17.91
C GLN A 40 32.63 -13.62 16.44
N TRP A 41 33.35 -14.25 15.50
CA TRP A 41 33.18 -14.00 14.07
C TRP A 41 31.79 -14.38 13.57
N THR A 42 31.21 -15.48 14.04
CA THR A 42 29.85 -15.86 13.65
C THR A 42 28.79 -14.88 14.19
N LEU A 43 29.01 -14.31 15.38
CA LEU A 43 28.18 -13.23 15.92
C LEU A 43 28.27 -11.97 15.05
N TRP A 44 29.46 -11.54 14.67
CA TRP A 44 29.65 -10.41 13.75
C TRP A 44 29.00 -10.65 12.39
N LYS A 45 29.11 -11.87 11.82
CA LYS A 45 28.44 -12.21 10.57
C LYS A 45 26.92 -12.06 10.68
N ARG A 46 26.30 -12.47 11.80
CA ARG A 46 24.85 -12.31 12.02
C ARG A 46 24.46 -10.84 12.23
N GLN A 47 25.28 -10.08 12.95
CA GLN A 47 25.02 -8.65 13.20
C GLN A 47 25.12 -7.82 11.92
N ILE A 48 26.19 -8.02 11.13
CA ILE A 48 26.39 -7.28 9.89
C ILE A 48 25.33 -7.63 8.84
N GLN A 49 24.90 -8.89 8.77
CA GLN A 49 23.82 -9.28 7.86
C GLN A 49 22.50 -8.60 8.26
N ARG A 50 22.14 -8.61 9.55
CA ARG A 50 20.93 -7.92 10.03
C ARG A 50 20.95 -6.41 9.74
N GLN A 51 22.12 -5.79 9.88
CA GLN A 51 22.30 -4.37 9.56
C GLN A 51 22.17 -4.11 8.06
N ALA A 52 22.72 -5.00 7.20
CA ALA A 52 22.56 -4.90 5.75
C ALA A 52 21.09 -5.11 5.32
N ASP A 53 20.41 -6.11 5.88
CA ASP A 53 19.00 -6.43 5.59
C ASP A 53 18.08 -5.24 5.90
N SER A 54 18.24 -4.65 7.09
CA SER A 54 17.47 -3.47 7.51
C SER A 54 17.77 -2.24 6.66
N ALA A 55 19.05 -1.99 6.35
CA ALA A 55 19.46 -0.86 5.52
C ALA A 55 18.94 -0.98 4.09
N ALA A 56 18.95 -2.19 3.50
CA ALA A 56 18.37 -2.45 2.19
C ALA A 56 16.87 -2.20 2.20
N LEU A 57 16.14 -2.69 3.21
CA LEU A 57 14.71 -2.41 3.38
C LEU A 57 14.44 -0.90 3.50
N ALA A 58 15.19 -0.18 4.35
CA ALA A 58 15.05 1.25 4.53
C ALA A 58 15.27 2.02 3.22
N GLY A 59 16.29 1.64 2.46
CA GLY A 59 16.54 2.19 1.12
C GLY A 59 15.39 1.91 0.15
N ALA A 60 14.88 0.68 0.08
CA ALA A 60 13.78 0.33 -0.81
C ALA A 60 12.45 1.01 -0.41
N TYR A 61 12.18 1.19 0.89
CA TYR A 61 11.05 2.00 1.38
C TYR A 61 11.17 3.47 0.98
N ALA A 62 12.40 4.01 0.94
CA ALA A 62 12.65 5.37 0.49
C ALA A 62 12.38 5.51 -1.01
N VAL A 63 12.88 4.57 -1.83
CA VAL A 63 12.62 4.53 -3.28
C VAL A 63 11.12 4.45 -3.57
N ALA A 64 10.38 3.59 -2.86
CA ALA A 64 8.92 3.47 -3.00
C ALA A 64 8.16 4.78 -2.73
N GLN A 65 8.74 5.68 -1.93
CA GLN A 65 8.15 6.95 -1.53
C GLN A 65 8.75 8.15 -2.29
N GLY A 66 9.66 7.92 -3.25
CA GLY A 66 10.32 8.99 -4.00
C GLY A 66 11.43 9.72 -3.24
N PHE A 67 11.96 9.13 -2.18
CA PHE A 67 13.10 9.63 -1.41
C PHE A 67 14.43 8.96 -1.82
N SER A 68 15.54 9.53 -1.38
CA SER A 68 16.89 9.00 -1.59
C SER A 68 17.10 7.67 -0.85
N ALA A 69 17.42 6.62 -1.61
CA ALA A 69 17.79 5.31 -1.07
C ALA A 69 19.02 5.39 -0.15
N SER A 70 20.04 6.13 -0.60
CA SER A 70 21.33 6.24 0.09
C SER A 70 21.20 6.93 1.45
N ASP A 71 20.45 8.02 1.51
CA ASP A 71 20.29 8.78 2.75
C ASP A 71 19.55 7.94 3.81
N SER A 72 18.50 7.24 3.38
CA SER A 72 17.68 6.41 4.27
C SER A 72 18.42 5.16 4.75
N ALA A 73 19.13 4.47 3.85
CA ALA A 73 19.96 3.32 4.21
C ALA A 73 21.12 3.74 5.12
N THR A 74 21.80 4.87 4.84
CA THR A 74 22.89 5.38 5.70
C THR A 74 22.38 5.76 7.09
N ALA A 75 21.21 6.43 7.16
CA ALA A 75 20.58 6.76 8.43
C ALA A 75 20.23 5.50 9.24
N ASP A 76 19.71 4.45 8.60
CA ASP A 76 19.40 3.18 9.26
C ASP A 76 20.66 2.45 9.76
N ILE A 77 21.71 2.38 8.93
CA ILE A 77 23.03 1.83 9.29
C ILE A 77 23.56 2.53 10.54
N SER A 78 23.50 3.87 10.59
CA SER A 78 23.98 4.66 11.73
C SER A 78 23.14 4.47 13.00
N ARG A 79 21.83 4.26 12.85
CA ARG A 79 20.89 4.05 13.96
C ARG A 79 21.04 2.67 14.58
N MET A 80 21.21 1.64 13.75
CA MET A 80 21.37 0.27 14.21
C MET A 80 22.73 0.03 14.86
N ALA A 81 23.81 0.49 14.21
CA ALA A 81 25.20 0.43 14.68
C ALA A 81 25.59 -0.89 15.40
N LEU A 82 25.11 -2.05 14.89
CA LEU A 82 25.29 -3.35 15.56
C LEU A 82 26.73 -3.85 15.52
N VAL A 83 27.49 -3.45 14.50
CA VAL A 83 28.91 -3.75 14.34
C VAL A 83 29.65 -2.53 13.78
N ALA A 84 30.90 -2.34 14.21
CA ALA A 84 31.76 -1.31 13.65
C ALA A 84 32.16 -1.70 12.22
N LEU A 85 31.86 -0.83 11.27
CA LEU A 85 32.23 -1.01 9.87
C LEU A 85 33.67 -0.60 9.65
N THR A 86 34.41 -1.37 8.87
CA THR A 86 35.81 -1.07 8.54
C THR A 86 35.98 -0.28 7.26
N GLN A 87 34.93 -0.14 6.47
CA GLN A 87 34.89 0.69 5.27
C GLN A 87 33.53 1.39 5.17
N THR A 88 33.46 2.40 4.31
CA THR A 88 32.22 3.08 3.95
C THR A 88 31.21 2.07 3.36
N PRO A 89 29.94 2.10 3.79
CA PRO A 89 28.89 1.29 3.19
C PRO A 89 28.78 1.51 1.67
N THR A 90 28.60 0.43 0.92
CA THR A 90 28.21 0.53 -0.49
C THR A 90 26.70 0.43 -0.56
N ILE A 91 26.04 1.47 -1.07
CA ILE A 91 24.59 1.51 -1.25
C ILE A 91 24.30 1.81 -2.73
N GLU A 92 23.67 0.87 -3.42
CA GLU A 92 23.37 0.96 -4.85
C GLU A 92 21.85 0.98 -5.05
N ASN A 93 21.33 2.09 -5.58
CA ASN A 93 19.99 2.14 -6.17
C ASN A 93 20.10 1.78 -7.66
N ALA A 94 19.27 0.85 -8.16
CA ALA A 94 19.52 0.12 -9.40
C ALA A 94 20.87 -0.64 -9.37
N PRO A 95 20.95 -1.76 -8.64
CA PRO A 95 22.18 -2.51 -8.43
C PRO A 95 22.86 -2.85 -9.76
N SER A 96 24.19 -2.74 -9.86
CA SER A 96 24.90 -3.10 -11.08
C SER A 96 25.08 -4.61 -11.25
N SER A 97 24.86 -5.38 -10.18
CA SER A 97 25.03 -6.83 -10.14
C SER A 97 24.18 -7.46 -9.02
N GLY A 98 23.95 -8.78 -9.10
CA GLY A 98 23.15 -9.51 -8.13
C GLY A 98 21.65 -9.57 -8.49
N PRO A 99 20.80 -10.06 -7.58
CA PRO A 99 19.35 -10.07 -7.78
C PRO A 99 18.84 -8.66 -8.11
N PHE A 100 17.93 -8.56 -9.09
CA PHE A 100 17.30 -7.30 -9.50
C PHE A 100 18.29 -6.24 -10.04
N ALA A 101 19.43 -6.67 -10.61
CA ALA A 101 20.36 -5.77 -11.25
C ALA A 101 19.70 -4.93 -12.36
N GLY A 102 20.01 -3.63 -12.40
CA GLY A 102 19.41 -2.65 -13.32
C GLY A 102 17.99 -2.19 -12.94
N ASN A 103 17.37 -2.75 -11.89
CA ASN A 103 16.04 -2.34 -11.48
C ASN A 103 16.08 -1.10 -10.56
N ALA A 104 15.58 0.04 -11.05
CA ALA A 104 15.48 1.30 -10.29
C ALA A 104 14.57 1.25 -9.05
N GLN A 105 13.86 0.14 -8.83
CA GLN A 105 13.06 -0.14 -7.65
C GLN A 105 13.74 -1.11 -6.68
N ALA A 106 15.02 -1.44 -6.90
CA ALA A 106 15.83 -2.28 -6.02
C ALA A 106 16.99 -1.49 -5.40
N VAL A 107 17.29 -1.80 -4.15
CA VAL A 107 18.40 -1.23 -3.39
C VAL A 107 19.26 -2.35 -2.82
N ARG A 108 20.54 -2.33 -3.16
CA ARG A 108 21.55 -3.27 -2.66
C ARG A 108 22.46 -2.56 -1.67
N VAL A 109 22.68 -3.20 -0.52
CA VAL A 109 23.56 -2.70 0.53
C VAL A 109 24.64 -3.74 0.82
N VAL A 110 25.90 -3.31 0.75
CA VAL A 110 27.06 -4.13 1.11
C VAL A 110 27.82 -3.46 2.24
N LEU A 111 27.95 -4.17 3.35
CA LEU A 111 28.65 -3.77 4.56
C LEU A 111 29.84 -4.69 4.79
N GLN A 112 30.87 -4.19 5.45
CA GLN A 112 32.02 -5.00 5.83
C GLN A 112 32.60 -4.62 7.19
N THR A 113 33.10 -5.63 7.89
CA THR A 113 33.83 -5.48 9.15
C THR A 113 35.02 -6.44 9.17
N SER A 114 36.08 -6.06 9.88
CA SER A 114 37.26 -6.90 10.09
C SER A 114 37.98 -6.44 11.36
N ALA A 115 38.25 -7.36 12.27
CA ALA A 115 39.00 -7.07 13.48
C ALA A 115 39.76 -8.31 13.94
N GLU A 116 40.96 -8.07 14.46
CA GLU A 116 41.81 -9.10 15.08
C GLU A 116 41.21 -9.51 16.43
N LEU A 117 41.17 -10.82 16.67
CA LEU A 117 40.70 -11.37 17.94
C LEU A 117 41.88 -11.95 18.74
N PRO A 118 41.80 -12.00 20.09
CA PRO A 118 42.94 -12.28 20.94
C PRO A 118 43.62 -13.62 20.66
N PHE A 119 42.87 -14.71 20.44
CA PHE A 119 43.43 -16.06 20.32
C PHE A 119 43.94 -16.36 18.91
N SER A 120 43.22 -15.91 17.88
CA SER A 120 43.59 -15.98 16.47
C SER A 120 44.85 -15.17 16.19
N LYS A 121 45.01 -14.00 16.83
CA LYS A 121 46.23 -13.20 16.78
C LYS A 121 47.45 -13.94 17.34
N ILE A 122 47.30 -14.61 18.48
CA ILE A 122 48.38 -15.40 19.10
C ILE A 122 48.85 -16.52 18.15
N LEU A 123 47.94 -17.07 17.35
CA LEU A 123 48.22 -18.12 16.38
C LEU A 123 48.63 -17.60 15.00
N GLY A 124 48.82 -16.28 14.84
CA GLY A 124 49.22 -15.67 13.56
C GLY A 124 48.14 -15.71 12.48
N VAL A 125 46.88 -15.96 12.84
CA VAL A 125 45.75 -15.97 11.92
C VAL A 125 45.36 -14.52 11.61
N LYS A 126 45.41 -14.13 10.33
CA LYS A 126 44.96 -12.81 9.89
C LYS A 126 43.45 -12.67 10.10
N ALA A 127 43.01 -11.49 10.53
CA ALA A 127 41.59 -11.19 10.67
C ALA A 127 40.86 -11.36 9.32
N PRO A 128 39.79 -12.18 9.25
CA PRO A 128 39.00 -12.27 8.04
C PRO A 128 38.20 -10.98 7.81
N VAL A 129 37.89 -10.69 6.55
CA VAL A 129 36.89 -9.67 6.20
C VAL A 129 35.53 -10.35 6.17
N ILE A 130 34.61 -9.86 6.98
CA ILE A 130 33.25 -10.37 7.09
C ILE A 130 32.32 -9.39 6.37
N TYR A 131 31.61 -9.91 5.36
CA TYR A 131 30.64 -9.14 4.58
C TYR A 131 29.21 -9.34 5.08
N GLY A 132 28.38 -8.31 5.01
CA GLY A 132 26.92 -8.39 5.03
C GLY A 132 26.40 -7.82 3.72
N GLU A 133 25.58 -8.58 3.00
CA GLU A 133 25.04 -8.15 1.71
C GLU A 133 23.54 -8.46 1.68
N ALA A 134 22.75 -7.46 1.33
CA ALA A 134 21.31 -7.61 1.19
C ALA A 134 20.80 -6.74 0.05
N THR A 135 19.78 -7.23 -0.67
CA THR A 135 19.05 -6.46 -1.66
C THR A 135 17.58 -6.46 -1.27
N ALA A 136 16.94 -5.30 -1.29
CA ALA A 136 15.49 -5.17 -1.14
C ALA A 136 14.91 -4.51 -2.38
N ALA A 137 13.70 -4.90 -2.77
CA ALA A 137 13.01 -4.31 -3.91
C ALA A 137 11.55 -4.01 -3.62
N VAL A 138 11.05 -2.99 -4.32
CA VAL A 138 9.63 -2.69 -4.46
C VAL A 138 9.08 -3.65 -5.51
N VAL A 139 8.20 -4.57 -5.10
CA VAL A 139 7.58 -5.57 -5.95
C VAL A 139 6.07 -5.38 -5.95
N GLY A 140 5.37 -5.78 -7.02
CA GLY A 140 3.91 -5.75 -7.04
C GLY A 140 3.31 -6.62 -5.93
N SER A 141 2.39 -6.07 -5.14
CA SER A 141 1.67 -6.76 -4.06
C SER A 141 0.30 -7.28 -4.49
N GLY A 142 -0.12 -7.04 -5.73
CA GLY A 142 -1.40 -7.45 -6.28
C GLY A 142 -2.11 -6.31 -7.00
N ASP A 143 -3.27 -6.63 -7.58
CA ASP A 143 -4.13 -5.66 -8.25
C ASP A 143 -5.27 -5.23 -7.34
N TYR A 144 -5.47 -3.93 -7.22
CA TYR A 144 -6.43 -3.27 -6.35
C TYR A 144 -7.42 -2.46 -7.16
N CYS A 145 -8.64 -2.39 -6.69
CA CYS A 145 -9.69 -1.55 -7.27
C CYS A 145 -10.34 -0.64 -6.25
N VAL A 146 -10.10 -0.87 -4.96
CA VAL A 146 -10.55 0.00 -3.88
C VAL A 146 -9.33 0.51 -3.12
N VAL A 147 -9.16 1.83 -3.11
CA VAL A 147 -8.07 2.53 -2.44
C VAL A 147 -8.68 3.55 -1.48
N SER A 148 -8.38 3.40 -0.19
CA SER A 148 -8.67 4.40 0.84
C SER A 148 -7.43 5.24 1.09
N LEU A 149 -7.52 6.55 0.84
CA LEU A 149 -6.43 7.52 1.00
C LEU A 149 -6.31 8.10 2.42
N GLU A 150 -7.15 7.67 3.38
CA GLU A 150 -7.06 8.03 4.80
C GLU A 150 -5.65 7.82 5.34
N LYS A 151 -5.06 8.79 6.05
CA LYS A 151 -3.67 8.73 6.56
C LYS A 151 -3.59 8.74 8.09
N THR A 152 -4.72 8.88 8.77
CA THR A 152 -4.82 8.95 10.23
C THR A 152 -5.14 7.56 10.84
N SER A 153 -5.43 7.53 12.13
CA SER A 153 -5.81 6.31 12.87
C SER A 153 -7.30 5.96 12.78
N THR A 154 -8.06 6.60 11.89
CA THR A 154 -9.46 6.25 11.61
C THR A 154 -9.52 5.04 10.68
N VAL A 155 -10.58 4.22 10.77
CA VAL A 155 -10.77 3.09 9.85
C VAL A 155 -10.93 3.63 8.41
N GLY A 156 -10.14 3.12 7.48
CA GLY A 156 -10.16 3.60 6.09
C GLY A 156 -11.21 2.88 5.24
N ILE A 157 -11.37 1.57 5.43
CA ILE A 157 -12.39 0.78 4.72
C ILE A 157 -13.27 0.08 5.75
N THR A 158 -14.58 0.27 5.63
CA THR A 158 -15.59 -0.31 6.53
C THR A 158 -16.56 -1.16 5.73
N LEU A 159 -16.78 -2.40 6.13
CA LEU A 159 -17.80 -3.30 5.64
C LEU A 159 -18.71 -3.65 6.81
N GLN A 160 -20.00 -3.31 6.70
CA GLN A 160 -20.98 -3.49 7.78
C GLN A 160 -22.35 -3.94 7.25
N GLY A 161 -23.13 -4.62 8.09
CA GLY A 161 -24.45 -5.16 7.75
C GLY A 161 -24.34 -6.60 7.28
N ASN A 162 -24.98 -6.95 6.17
CA ASN A 162 -24.87 -8.28 5.54
C ASN A 162 -24.28 -8.16 4.13
N ALA A 163 -23.30 -7.26 3.95
CA ALA A 163 -22.74 -6.96 2.65
C ALA A 163 -21.88 -8.13 2.15
N THR A 164 -22.17 -8.64 0.95
CA THR A 164 -21.34 -9.62 0.23
C THR A 164 -20.54 -8.88 -0.83
N VAL A 165 -19.27 -8.64 -0.52
CA VAL A 165 -18.37 -7.85 -1.36
C VAL A 165 -17.39 -8.79 -2.06
N ASN A 166 -17.63 -9.04 -3.35
CA ASN A 166 -16.74 -9.82 -4.21
C ASN A 166 -16.21 -8.94 -5.34
N LEU A 167 -15.08 -8.28 -5.07
CA LEU A 167 -14.57 -7.26 -5.97
C LEU A 167 -13.73 -7.83 -7.13
N GLY A 168 -13.31 -9.10 -7.10
CA GLY A 168 -12.40 -9.65 -8.12
C GLY A 168 -11.01 -8.98 -8.19
N CYS A 169 -10.70 -8.14 -7.19
CA CYS A 169 -9.47 -7.39 -6.99
C CYS A 169 -9.27 -7.13 -5.49
N GLY A 170 -8.06 -6.72 -5.13
CA GLY A 170 -7.69 -6.34 -3.78
C GLY A 170 -8.27 -5.01 -3.35
N ILE A 171 -8.24 -4.79 -2.03
CA ILE A 171 -8.56 -3.52 -1.38
C ILE A 171 -7.35 -3.06 -0.57
N VAL A 172 -7.07 -1.76 -0.59
CA VAL A 172 -5.94 -1.18 0.14
C VAL A 172 -6.31 0.11 0.85
N THR A 173 -5.75 0.31 2.03
CA THR A 173 -5.96 1.53 2.81
C THR A 173 -4.66 2.10 3.35
N ASN A 174 -4.51 3.42 3.25
CA ASN A 174 -3.41 4.18 3.84
C ASN A 174 -3.59 4.44 5.34
N SER A 175 -4.72 4.02 5.92
CA SER A 175 -5.04 4.24 7.33
C SER A 175 -4.02 3.56 8.22
N ARG A 176 -3.63 4.25 9.29
CA ARG A 176 -2.70 3.79 10.33
C ARG A 176 -3.40 3.21 11.55
N ALA A 177 -4.71 2.96 11.47
CA ALA A 177 -5.46 2.37 12.57
C ALA A 177 -4.93 0.97 12.92
N SER A 178 -5.09 0.54 14.17
CA SER A 178 -4.80 -0.84 14.59
C SER A 178 -5.67 -1.87 13.85
N ASN A 179 -6.85 -1.46 13.41
CA ASN A 179 -7.71 -2.20 12.49
C ASN A 179 -8.17 -1.28 11.35
N ALA A 180 -7.34 -1.16 10.30
CA ALA A 180 -7.52 -0.20 9.22
C ALA A 180 -8.62 -0.60 8.22
N VAL A 181 -8.97 -1.88 8.16
CA VAL A 181 -10.11 -2.43 7.42
C VAL A 181 -11.02 -3.15 8.41
N TYR A 182 -12.23 -2.63 8.60
CA TYR A 182 -13.22 -3.24 9.46
C TYR A 182 -14.20 -4.08 8.65
N ALA A 183 -14.29 -5.38 8.94
CA ALA A 183 -15.29 -6.29 8.38
C ALA A 183 -16.19 -6.82 9.49
N GLY A 184 -17.39 -6.25 9.66
CA GLY A 184 -18.30 -6.54 10.76
C GLY A 184 -19.75 -6.84 10.33
N GLY A 185 -20.59 -7.23 11.30
CA GLY A 185 -21.92 -7.77 11.03
C GLY A 185 -21.83 -9.18 10.44
N SER A 186 -22.75 -9.52 9.54
CA SER A 186 -22.76 -10.78 8.77
C SER A 186 -22.18 -10.59 7.36
N SER A 187 -21.32 -9.60 7.16
CA SER A 187 -20.69 -9.31 5.87
C SER A 187 -19.78 -10.46 5.41
N THR A 188 -19.67 -10.67 4.11
CA THR A 188 -18.65 -11.55 3.52
C THR A 188 -17.75 -10.75 2.58
N VAL A 189 -16.44 -10.94 2.70
CA VAL A 189 -15.42 -10.18 1.97
C VAL A 189 -14.55 -11.15 1.20
N ALA A 190 -14.65 -11.10 -0.13
CA ALA A 190 -13.81 -11.81 -1.07
C ALA A 190 -12.98 -10.78 -1.86
N ALA A 191 -11.78 -10.47 -1.35
CA ALA A 191 -10.85 -9.54 -1.99
C ALA A 191 -9.41 -10.00 -1.75
N THR A 192 -8.63 -10.13 -2.82
CA THR A 192 -7.26 -10.63 -2.72
C THR A 192 -6.29 -9.69 -3.43
N PRO A 193 -5.33 -9.09 -2.70
CA PRO A 193 -5.20 -9.05 -1.23
C PRO A 193 -6.00 -7.91 -0.56
N VAL A 194 -6.16 -7.98 0.76
CA VAL A 194 -6.56 -6.87 1.63
C VAL A 194 -5.30 -6.30 2.26
N ALA A 195 -4.88 -5.10 1.88
CA ALA A 195 -3.66 -4.47 2.37
C ALA A 195 -3.96 -3.21 3.19
N ALA A 196 -3.11 -2.92 4.18
CA ALA A 196 -3.21 -1.69 4.96
C ALA A 196 -1.85 -1.20 5.44
N VAL A 197 -1.69 0.11 5.59
CA VAL A 197 -0.55 0.71 6.31
C VAL A 197 -0.61 0.39 7.80
N GLY A 198 -1.80 0.39 8.37
CA GLY A 198 -2.08 -0.01 9.74
C GLY A 198 -2.20 -1.53 9.91
N GLY A 199 -2.76 -1.92 11.05
CA GLY A 199 -3.05 -3.32 11.35
C GLY A 199 -4.32 -3.81 10.66
N LEU A 200 -4.44 -5.13 10.55
CA LEU A 200 -5.62 -5.84 10.06
C LEU A 200 -6.01 -6.92 11.07
N THR A 201 -7.20 -6.83 11.63
CA THR A 201 -7.73 -7.86 12.54
C THR A 201 -8.37 -8.98 11.73
N SER A 202 -8.00 -10.23 12.02
CA SER A 202 -8.66 -11.40 11.43
C SER A 202 -10.15 -11.47 11.82
N SER A 203 -11.00 -11.88 10.89
CA SER A 203 -12.45 -12.03 11.09
C SER A 203 -12.96 -13.21 10.26
N SER A 204 -14.02 -13.87 10.71
CA SER A 204 -14.75 -14.89 9.93
C SER A 204 -15.41 -14.32 8.68
N ASN A 205 -15.51 -13.00 8.60
CA ASN A 205 -16.09 -12.28 7.47
C ASN A 205 -15.17 -12.28 6.24
N TYR A 206 -13.86 -12.53 6.40
CA TYR A 206 -12.95 -12.71 5.26
C TYR A 206 -13.05 -14.15 4.75
N VAL A 207 -13.54 -14.31 3.51
CA VAL A 207 -13.71 -15.63 2.88
C VAL A 207 -12.57 -15.93 1.91
N SER A 208 -12.31 -17.20 1.65
CA SER A 208 -11.30 -17.65 0.67
C SER A 208 -11.60 -17.08 -0.73
N PRO A 209 -10.60 -16.60 -1.51
CA PRO A 209 -9.14 -16.67 -1.28
C PRO A 209 -8.52 -15.40 -0.67
N THR A 210 -9.24 -14.67 0.19
CA THR A 210 -8.76 -13.41 0.79
C THR A 210 -7.43 -13.59 1.54
N THR A 211 -6.45 -12.75 1.24
CA THR A 211 -5.14 -12.71 1.91
C THR A 211 -4.95 -11.34 2.57
N LEU A 212 -4.60 -11.31 3.85
CA LEU A 212 -4.38 -10.07 4.61
C LEU A 212 -2.90 -9.67 4.58
N LEU A 213 -2.61 -8.41 4.25
CA LEU A 213 -1.28 -7.81 4.18
C LEU A 213 -1.21 -6.53 5.06
N PRO A 214 -1.11 -6.68 6.39
CA PRO A 214 -0.96 -5.52 7.29
C PRO A 214 0.43 -4.89 7.13
N TYR A 215 0.58 -3.63 7.58
CA TYR A 215 1.85 -2.88 7.56
C TYR A 215 2.50 -2.75 6.17
N SER A 216 1.66 -2.67 5.14
CA SER A 216 2.07 -2.38 3.77
C SER A 216 2.47 -0.91 3.60
N ILE A 217 3.16 -0.59 2.50
CA ILE A 217 3.48 0.80 2.18
C ILE A 217 2.22 1.60 1.81
N PRO A 218 2.19 2.92 2.11
CA PRO A 218 1.13 3.78 1.63
C PRO A 218 1.10 3.80 0.10
N VAL A 219 -0.09 3.62 -0.45
CA VAL A 219 -0.34 3.73 -1.89
C VAL A 219 -0.46 5.21 -2.24
N GLN A 220 0.29 5.66 -3.23
CA GLN A 220 0.17 7.01 -3.78
C GLN A 220 -1.21 7.16 -4.45
N ASP A 221 -1.76 8.38 -4.43
CA ASP A 221 -3.03 8.65 -5.10
C ASP A 221 -2.89 8.43 -6.62
N PRO A 222 -3.53 7.39 -7.20
CA PRO A 222 -3.39 7.06 -8.62
C PRO A 222 -3.86 8.18 -9.55
N TYR A 223 -4.72 9.07 -9.04
CA TYR A 223 -5.30 10.17 -9.80
C TYR A 223 -4.76 11.52 -9.37
N ALA A 224 -3.64 11.60 -8.65
CA ALA A 224 -3.01 12.87 -8.25
C ALA A 224 -2.73 13.82 -9.43
N GLY A 225 -2.50 13.26 -10.63
CA GLY A 225 -2.21 14.01 -11.85
C GLY A 225 -3.40 14.64 -12.57
N LEU A 226 -4.65 14.31 -12.23
CA LEU A 226 -5.82 14.91 -12.91
C LEU A 226 -5.84 16.44 -12.77
N PRO A 227 -6.31 17.20 -13.78
CA PRO A 227 -6.39 18.65 -13.71
C PRO A 227 -7.28 19.12 -12.56
N THR A 228 -6.87 20.18 -11.85
CA THR A 228 -7.71 20.81 -10.83
C THR A 228 -8.87 21.56 -11.50
N PRO A 229 -10.14 21.31 -11.15
CA PRO A 229 -11.27 21.98 -11.78
C PRO A 229 -11.26 23.48 -11.48
N ASN A 230 -11.55 24.28 -12.50
CA ASN A 230 -11.80 25.72 -12.36
C ASN A 230 -12.98 26.07 -13.26
N VAL A 231 -14.09 26.50 -12.66
CA VAL A 231 -15.35 26.73 -13.35
C VAL A 231 -15.90 28.12 -13.05
N SER A 232 -16.55 28.72 -14.04
CA SER A 232 -17.21 30.02 -13.96
C SER A 232 -18.41 30.06 -14.91
N GLY A 233 -19.41 30.89 -14.63
CA GLY A 233 -20.54 31.09 -15.55
C GLY A 233 -21.45 29.86 -15.72
N CYS A 234 -21.59 29.05 -14.66
CA CYS A 234 -22.36 27.81 -14.73
C CYS A 234 -23.86 28.05 -14.92
N SER A 235 -24.46 27.22 -15.75
CA SER A 235 -25.89 27.20 -16.05
C SER A 235 -26.72 26.88 -14.81
N ALA A 236 -28.01 27.18 -14.87
CA ALA A 236 -28.96 26.86 -13.81
C ALA A 236 -28.95 25.36 -13.47
N LYS A 237 -29.41 25.04 -12.26
CA LYS A 237 -29.58 23.66 -11.78
C LYS A 237 -30.40 22.85 -12.78
N VAL A 238 -29.94 21.63 -13.09
CA VAL A 238 -30.69 20.69 -13.92
C VAL A 238 -31.71 19.98 -13.04
N SER A 239 -32.99 20.19 -13.32
CA SER A 239 -34.10 19.55 -12.60
C SER A 239 -34.93 18.70 -13.56
N VAL A 240 -35.04 17.40 -13.28
CA VAL A 240 -35.88 16.46 -14.04
C VAL A 240 -36.89 15.87 -13.08
N ASN A 241 -38.15 16.29 -13.15
CA ASN A 241 -39.18 15.82 -12.24
C ASN A 241 -39.62 14.37 -12.53
N PRO A 242 -40.34 13.72 -11.61
CA PRO A 242 -40.96 12.43 -11.89
C PRO A 242 -41.76 12.47 -13.21
N GLN A 243 -41.70 11.39 -13.98
CA GLN A 243 -42.31 11.25 -15.32
C GLN A 243 -41.77 12.18 -16.42
N GLN A 244 -40.83 13.09 -16.12
CA GLN A 244 -40.14 13.86 -17.15
C GLN A 244 -39.01 13.05 -17.77
N SER A 245 -38.73 13.29 -19.05
CA SER A 245 -37.67 12.62 -19.79
C SER A 245 -36.90 13.62 -20.65
N VAL A 246 -35.61 13.81 -20.34
CA VAL A 246 -34.66 14.59 -21.14
C VAL A 246 -33.80 13.59 -21.92
N VAL A 247 -34.27 13.22 -23.11
CA VAL A 247 -33.63 12.19 -23.95
C VAL A 247 -33.19 12.76 -25.30
N SER A 248 -34.03 13.59 -25.93
CA SER A 248 -33.72 14.23 -27.20
C SER A 248 -34.21 15.69 -27.21
N PRO A 249 -33.30 16.67 -27.38
CA PRO A 249 -31.85 16.50 -27.37
C PRO A 249 -31.33 16.04 -26.00
N PRO A 250 -30.24 15.24 -25.93
CA PRO A 250 -29.62 14.89 -24.66
C PRO A 250 -29.03 16.14 -24.00
N LEU A 251 -28.89 16.11 -22.67
CA LEU A 251 -28.18 17.16 -21.95
C LEU A 251 -26.76 17.26 -22.51
N GLN A 252 -26.32 18.48 -22.83
CA GLN A 252 -24.99 18.73 -23.36
C GLN A 252 -23.96 18.86 -22.23
N PRO A 253 -22.68 18.52 -22.46
CA PRO A 253 -21.63 18.75 -21.47
C PRO A 253 -21.47 20.24 -21.14
N GLY A 254 -21.10 20.54 -19.90
CA GLY A 254 -21.00 21.91 -19.43
C GLY A 254 -21.00 22.04 -17.91
N CYS A 255 -21.06 23.28 -17.42
CA CYS A 255 -21.14 23.57 -15.99
C CYS A 255 -22.57 23.91 -15.54
N TYR A 256 -23.00 23.32 -14.43
CA TYR A 256 -24.33 23.45 -13.85
C TYR A 256 -24.28 23.68 -12.35
N LYS A 257 -25.19 24.51 -11.82
CA LYS A 257 -25.32 24.82 -10.37
C LYS A 257 -25.96 23.69 -9.53
N GLY A 258 -25.81 22.43 -9.95
CA GLY A 258 -26.40 21.25 -9.30
C GLY A 258 -27.30 20.42 -10.21
N PHE A 259 -27.65 19.23 -9.72
CA PHE A 259 -28.58 18.31 -10.37
C PHE A 259 -29.62 17.80 -9.36
N ASP A 260 -30.88 17.69 -9.78
CA ASP A 260 -31.97 17.04 -9.05
C ASP A 260 -32.79 16.24 -10.07
N ILE A 261 -32.44 14.96 -10.18
CA ILE A 261 -32.93 14.07 -11.22
C ILE A 261 -33.86 13.08 -10.55
N LYS A 262 -35.15 13.13 -10.88
CA LYS A 262 -36.20 12.23 -10.41
C LYS A 262 -36.90 11.47 -11.54
N GLY A 263 -36.70 11.91 -12.79
CA GLY A 263 -37.15 11.24 -14.01
C GLY A 263 -36.00 10.68 -14.84
N THR A 264 -36.15 10.66 -16.16
CA THR A 264 -35.13 10.11 -17.08
C THR A 264 -34.22 11.22 -17.62
N LEU A 265 -32.90 11.08 -17.49
CA LEU A 265 -31.90 11.99 -18.05
C LEU A 265 -30.94 11.22 -18.96
N THR A 266 -30.74 11.70 -20.18
CA THR A 266 -29.69 11.24 -21.09
C THR A 266 -28.64 12.33 -21.26
N MET A 267 -27.38 11.96 -21.09
CA MET A 267 -26.22 12.85 -21.15
C MET A 267 -25.44 12.54 -22.43
N ALA A 268 -25.13 13.56 -23.22
CA ALA A 268 -24.20 13.42 -24.33
C ALA A 268 -22.76 13.17 -23.81
N PRO A 269 -21.87 12.54 -24.61
CA PRO A 269 -20.46 12.39 -24.24
C PRO A 269 -19.81 13.72 -23.84
N GLY A 270 -19.00 13.70 -22.78
CA GLY A 270 -18.25 14.87 -22.33
C GLY A 270 -18.19 15.07 -20.82
N VAL A 271 -17.73 16.25 -20.42
CA VAL A 271 -17.45 16.59 -19.01
C VAL A 271 -18.57 17.47 -18.45
N TYR A 272 -19.09 17.08 -17.29
CA TYR A 272 -20.17 17.76 -16.59
C TYR A 272 -19.68 18.26 -15.25
N TYR A 273 -19.63 19.58 -15.09
CA TYR A 273 -19.23 20.19 -13.83
C TYR A 273 -20.46 20.51 -12.97
N VAL A 274 -20.41 20.07 -11.73
CA VAL A 274 -21.37 20.41 -10.68
C VAL A 274 -20.72 21.48 -9.82
N ASP A 275 -21.14 22.73 -10.00
CA ASP A 275 -20.61 23.90 -9.28
C ASP A 275 -21.39 24.14 -7.98
N GLY A 276 -20.88 23.54 -6.92
CA GLY A 276 -21.50 23.49 -5.60
C GLY A 276 -22.79 22.68 -5.56
N GLY A 277 -23.39 22.62 -4.38
CA GLY A 277 -24.62 21.86 -4.14
C GLY A 277 -24.41 20.35 -4.20
N THR A 278 -25.33 19.63 -4.84
CA THR A 278 -25.33 18.17 -4.91
C THR A 278 -25.68 17.69 -6.32
N PHE A 279 -25.03 16.62 -6.76
CA PHE A 279 -25.53 15.77 -7.84
C PHE A 279 -26.54 14.79 -7.23
N ASP A 280 -27.81 15.21 -7.18
CA ASP A 280 -28.87 14.47 -6.49
C ASP A 280 -29.71 13.66 -7.48
N VAL A 281 -29.84 12.36 -7.20
CA VAL A 281 -30.55 11.39 -8.01
C VAL A 281 -31.59 10.70 -7.13
N GLY A 282 -32.86 10.96 -7.41
CA GLY A 282 -34.02 10.37 -6.76
C GLY A 282 -34.17 8.87 -7.07
N SER A 283 -34.91 8.16 -6.23
CA SER A 283 -35.09 6.70 -6.28
C SER A 283 -35.76 6.16 -7.55
N GLN A 284 -36.46 7.00 -8.32
CA GLN A 284 -37.13 6.61 -9.57
C GLN A 284 -36.38 7.08 -10.82
N ALA A 285 -35.22 7.72 -10.64
CA ALA A 285 -34.48 8.30 -11.74
C ALA A 285 -33.80 7.24 -12.60
N VAL A 286 -33.70 7.53 -13.90
CA VAL A 286 -32.92 6.75 -14.86
C VAL A 286 -31.93 7.68 -15.52
N ILE A 287 -30.64 7.41 -15.37
CA ILE A 287 -29.57 8.23 -15.97
C ILE A 287 -28.83 7.39 -16.99
N ASN A 288 -28.73 7.88 -18.22
CA ASN A 288 -27.98 7.25 -19.30
C ASN A 288 -26.87 8.18 -19.78
N GLY A 289 -25.65 7.67 -19.90
CA GLY A 289 -24.51 8.44 -20.42
C GLY A 289 -23.31 7.55 -20.71
N THR A 290 -22.75 7.69 -21.91
CA THR A 290 -21.52 7.00 -22.33
C THR A 290 -20.44 8.03 -22.61
N ASP A 291 -19.20 7.71 -22.25
CA ASP A 291 -18.05 8.63 -22.31
C ASP A 291 -18.31 9.94 -21.54
N VAL A 292 -18.83 9.80 -20.32
CA VAL A 292 -19.16 10.92 -19.45
C VAL A 292 -18.27 10.97 -18.21
N THR A 293 -17.83 12.16 -17.83
CA THR A 293 -17.15 12.42 -16.55
C THR A 293 -17.93 13.50 -15.80
N ILE A 294 -18.30 13.20 -14.56
CA ILE A 294 -19.01 14.11 -13.66
C ILE A 294 -18.02 14.65 -12.62
N ILE A 295 -17.77 15.95 -12.67
CA ILE A 295 -16.81 16.65 -11.81
C ILE A 295 -17.57 17.44 -10.74
N LEU A 296 -17.39 17.05 -9.49
CA LEU A 296 -17.93 17.74 -8.31
C LEU A 296 -16.93 18.80 -7.87
N THR A 297 -17.26 20.08 -8.03
CA THR A 297 -16.38 21.20 -7.71
C THR A 297 -17.18 22.38 -7.17
N SER A 298 -16.56 23.54 -7.05
CA SER A 298 -17.23 24.83 -6.90
C SER A 298 -16.37 25.93 -7.51
N SER A 299 -17.02 26.92 -8.11
CA SER A 299 -16.44 28.20 -8.53
C SER A 299 -15.75 28.93 -7.37
N ASN A 300 -16.15 28.66 -6.12
CA ASN A 300 -15.54 29.22 -4.92
C ASN A 300 -14.60 28.24 -4.21
N ALA A 301 -14.25 27.10 -4.80
CA ALA A 301 -13.47 26.05 -4.14
C ALA A 301 -12.11 26.52 -3.61
N ALA A 302 -11.51 27.56 -4.18
CA ALA A 302 -10.25 28.13 -3.71
C ALA A 302 -10.37 28.91 -2.38
N SER A 303 -11.49 29.61 -2.16
CA SER A 303 -11.73 30.45 -0.99
C SER A 303 -12.66 29.79 0.04
N ASN A 304 -13.54 28.91 -0.41
CA ASN A 304 -14.49 28.16 0.41
C ASN A 304 -14.54 26.69 -0.05
N PRO A 305 -13.57 25.86 0.33
CA PRO A 305 -13.54 24.46 -0.09
C PRO A 305 -14.71 23.61 0.45
N SER A 306 -15.41 24.06 1.50
CA SER A 306 -16.64 23.43 2.00
C SER A 306 -17.82 23.53 1.03
N SER A 307 -17.73 24.40 0.02
CA SER A 307 -18.77 24.57 -1.00
C SER A 307 -18.67 23.57 -2.17
N ILE A 308 -17.62 22.75 -2.21
CA ILE A 308 -17.43 21.74 -3.26
C ILE A 308 -18.60 20.76 -3.23
N ALA A 309 -19.15 20.48 -4.41
CA ALA A 309 -20.31 19.62 -4.56
C ALA A 309 -20.06 18.19 -4.04
N THR A 310 -21.16 17.54 -3.67
CA THR A 310 -21.20 16.11 -3.32
C THR A 310 -22.14 15.36 -4.27
N VAL A 311 -22.10 14.03 -4.23
CA VAL A 311 -23.04 13.18 -4.96
C VAL A 311 -23.93 12.41 -3.98
N SER A 312 -25.22 12.35 -4.32
CA SER A 312 -26.24 11.60 -3.58
C SER A 312 -27.10 10.85 -4.57
N ILE A 313 -26.99 9.52 -4.57
CA ILE A 313 -27.83 8.65 -5.38
C ILE A 313 -28.68 7.82 -4.45
N ASN A 314 -30.00 7.98 -4.54
CA ASN A 314 -30.96 7.29 -3.69
C ASN A 314 -31.19 5.85 -4.17
N GLY A 315 -31.44 4.94 -3.23
CA GLY A 315 -31.74 3.54 -3.54
C GLY A 315 -32.95 3.42 -4.45
N GLY A 316 -32.84 2.60 -5.51
CA GLY A 316 -33.87 2.42 -6.54
C GLY A 316 -33.53 3.07 -7.88
N ALA A 317 -32.66 4.09 -7.90
CA ALA A 317 -32.23 4.75 -9.13
C ALA A 317 -31.48 3.77 -10.06
N THR A 318 -31.72 3.89 -11.37
CA THR A 318 -31.00 3.10 -12.39
C THR A 318 -29.96 3.98 -13.08
N LEU A 319 -28.69 3.60 -12.92
CA LEU A 319 -27.56 4.34 -13.51
C LEU A 319 -26.94 3.51 -14.63
N ASN A 320 -26.93 4.05 -15.85
CA ASN A 320 -26.24 3.48 -17.00
C ASN A 320 -25.16 4.45 -17.44
N LEU A 321 -24.05 4.46 -16.70
CA LEU A 321 -22.99 5.45 -16.83
C LEU A 321 -21.64 4.79 -17.11
N LYS A 322 -20.98 5.23 -18.18
CA LYS A 322 -19.64 4.76 -18.57
C LYS A 322 -18.68 5.92 -18.72
N ALA A 323 -17.54 5.83 -18.04
CA ALA A 323 -16.44 6.78 -18.17
C ALA A 323 -15.81 6.75 -19.58
N PRO A 324 -15.12 7.82 -20.00
CA PRO A 324 -14.38 7.85 -21.26
C PRO A 324 -13.31 6.76 -21.33
N THR A 325 -13.20 6.07 -22.46
CA THR A 325 -12.15 5.05 -22.72
C THR A 325 -11.01 5.55 -23.63
N ASP A 326 -11.09 6.78 -24.12
CA ASP A 326 -10.01 7.41 -24.90
C ASP A 326 -8.86 7.85 -23.99
N THR A 327 -7.67 7.27 -24.21
CA THR A 327 -6.43 7.61 -23.49
C THR A 327 -5.94 9.04 -23.69
N ALA A 328 -6.38 9.74 -24.75
CA ALA A 328 -6.08 11.16 -24.95
C ALA A 328 -6.92 12.07 -24.03
N ASN A 329 -8.03 11.58 -23.47
CA ASN A 329 -8.85 12.33 -22.52
C ASN A 329 -8.14 12.38 -21.16
N PRO A 330 -7.91 13.56 -20.56
CA PRO A 330 -7.29 13.66 -19.24
C PRO A 330 -8.08 12.95 -18.13
N TYR A 331 -9.38 12.72 -18.35
CA TYR A 331 -10.29 12.01 -17.44
C TYR A 331 -10.58 10.57 -17.89
N HIS A 332 -9.72 9.98 -18.73
CA HIS A 332 -9.77 8.58 -19.11
C HIS A 332 -10.03 7.66 -17.91
N GLY A 333 -11.09 6.86 -17.99
CA GLY A 333 -11.49 5.89 -16.95
C GLY A 333 -12.06 6.52 -15.67
N VAL A 334 -12.30 7.83 -15.63
CA VAL A 334 -12.86 8.55 -14.46
C VAL A 334 -14.33 8.90 -14.71
N LEU A 335 -15.21 8.31 -13.89
CA LEU A 335 -16.66 8.56 -13.98
C LEU A 335 -17.07 9.72 -13.06
N PHE A 336 -16.63 9.68 -11.81
CA PHE A 336 -16.83 10.77 -10.85
C PHE A 336 -15.48 11.27 -10.35
N TYR A 337 -15.31 12.59 -10.35
CA TYR A 337 -14.16 13.27 -9.77
C TYR A 337 -14.63 14.37 -8.84
N GLN A 338 -14.31 14.26 -7.55
CA GLN A 338 -14.44 15.39 -6.63
C GLN A 338 -13.13 16.14 -6.51
N ASP A 339 -13.24 17.45 -6.65
CA ASP A 339 -12.16 18.41 -6.47
C ASP A 339 -11.34 18.12 -5.20
N ARG A 340 -10.01 18.04 -5.35
CA ARG A 340 -9.10 17.62 -4.27
C ARG A 340 -9.07 18.57 -3.09
N ARG A 341 -9.54 19.81 -3.29
CA ARG A 341 -9.65 20.81 -2.22
C ARG A 341 -10.76 20.48 -1.23
N ALA A 342 -11.65 19.53 -1.53
CA ALA A 342 -12.76 19.14 -0.67
C ALA A 342 -12.27 18.81 0.75
N LEU A 343 -12.88 19.44 1.74
CA LEU A 343 -12.64 19.12 3.15
C LEU A 343 -13.36 17.83 3.52
N ASP A 344 -12.84 17.15 4.53
CA ASP A 344 -13.44 15.95 5.09
C ASP A 344 -14.64 16.29 5.98
N SER A 345 -15.73 16.72 5.34
CA SER A 345 -16.94 17.24 5.99
C SER A 345 -18.22 16.58 5.49
N GLY A 346 -18.13 15.62 4.58
CA GLY A 346 -19.29 15.01 3.94
C GLY A 346 -19.03 13.58 3.46
N THR A 347 -20.12 12.93 3.05
CA THR A 347 -20.11 11.56 2.50
C THR A 347 -20.78 11.56 1.13
N ASN A 348 -20.05 11.12 0.12
CA ASN A 348 -20.58 10.87 -1.22
C ASN A 348 -21.32 9.53 -1.23
N THR A 349 -22.62 9.55 -1.48
CA THR A 349 -23.47 8.36 -1.38
C THR A 349 -23.84 7.85 -2.76
N ILE A 350 -23.45 6.61 -3.05
CA ILE A 350 -23.76 5.91 -4.29
C ILE A 350 -24.57 4.66 -3.93
N ASN A 351 -25.87 4.70 -4.20
CA ASN A 351 -26.75 3.55 -4.06
C ASN A 351 -27.14 3.05 -5.45
N GLY A 352 -26.60 1.89 -5.83
CA GLY A 352 -26.96 1.22 -7.08
C GLY A 352 -28.07 0.20 -6.87
N ASN A 353 -28.82 -0.08 -7.94
CA ASN A 353 -29.75 -1.21 -7.99
C ASN A 353 -29.21 -2.31 -8.93
N ALA A 354 -29.88 -3.47 -8.95
CA ALA A 354 -29.46 -4.60 -9.80
C ALA A 354 -29.50 -4.31 -11.32
N SER A 355 -30.21 -3.26 -11.74
CA SER A 355 -30.33 -2.85 -13.15
C SER A 355 -29.31 -1.79 -13.57
N SER A 356 -28.48 -1.31 -12.64
CA SER A 356 -27.49 -0.27 -12.92
C SER A 356 -26.22 -0.85 -13.55
N VAL A 357 -25.74 -0.21 -14.61
CA VAL A 357 -24.45 -0.49 -15.25
C VAL A 357 -23.52 0.70 -15.04
N LEU A 358 -22.51 0.49 -14.21
CA LEU A 358 -21.49 1.49 -13.89
C LEU A 358 -20.13 0.99 -14.38
N GLN A 359 -19.42 1.82 -15.14
CA GLN A 359 -18.06 1.56 -15.60
C GLN A 359 -17.18 2.79 -15.39
N GLY A 360 -16.04 2.60 -14.71
CA GLY A 360 -15.04 3.64 -14.46
C GLY A 360 -14.76 3.88 -12.98
N THR A 361 -14.16 5.03 -12.68
CA THR A 361 -13.64 5.33 -11.35
C THR A 361 -14.48 6.37 -10.61
N PHE A 362 -14.77 6.09 -9.34
CA PHE A 362 -15.21 7.05 -8.33
C PHE A 362 -14.00 7.60 -7.58
N TYR A 363 -13.66 8.87 -7.79
CA TYR A 363 -12.51 9.53 -7.18
C TYR A 363 -12.94 10.66 -6.23
N PHE A 364 -12.84 10.41 -4.92
CA PHE A 364 -13.26 11.30 -3.83
C PHE A 364 -12.14 11.48 -2.78
N PRO A 365 -10.99 12.09 -3.13
CA PRO A 365 -9.78 12.04 -2.30
C PRO A 365 -9.90 12.77 -0.94
N GLY A 366 -10.78 13.76 -0.84
CA GLY A 366 -10.97 14.58 0.36
C GLY A 366 -12.08 14.11 1.30
N GLN A 367 -13.01 13.26 0.84
CA GLN A 367 -14.24 12.91 1.57
C GLN A 367 -14.50 11.41 1.61
N ALA A 368 -15.40 11.01 2.52
CA ALA A 368 -15.87 9.64 2.60
C ALA A 368 -16.78 9.30 1.42
N MET A 369 -16.79 8.02 1.06
CA MET A 369 -17.71 7.43 0.09
C MET A 369 -18.50 6.32 0.78
N SER A 370 -19.81 6.34 0.63
CA SER A 370 -20.69 5.24 1.01
C SER A 370 -21.22 4.59 -0.25
N PHE A 371 -20.96 3.29 -0.40
CA PHE A 371 -21.45 2.50 -1.51
C PHE A 371 -22.41 1.43 -0.99
N SER A 372 -23.63 1.43 -1.50
CA SER A 372 -24.58 0.35 -1.26
C SER A 372 -25.18 -0.15 -2.57
N GLY A 373 -25.52 -1.42 -2.59
CA GLY A 373 -26.18 -2.10 -3.70
C GLY A 373 -27.25 -3.07 -3.22
N THR A 374 -28.16 -3.43 -4.11
CA THR A 374 -29.08 -4.55 -3.90
C THR A 374 -28.49 -5.86 -4.43
N SER A 375 -29.05 -7.01 -4.03
CA SER A 375 -28.68 -8.32 -4.59
C SER A 375 -28.85 -8.32 -6.12
N GLY A 376 -27.83 -8.80 -6.85
CA GLY A 376 -27.86 -8.93 -8.32
C GLY A 376 -27.20 -7.79 -9.10
N MET A 377 -26.59 -6.81 -8.42
CA MET A 377 -25.84 -5.74 -9.09
C MET A 377 -24.48 -6.25 -9.60
N THR A 378 -24.30 -6.26 -10.91
CA THR A 378 -23.02 -6.49 -11.57
C THR A 378 -22.43 -5.16 -12.02
N THR A 379 -21.19 -4.88 -11.63
CA THR A 379 -20.48 -3.67 -12.07
C THR A 379 -19.36 -4.05 -13.02
N ASP A 380 -19.25 -3.33 -14.13
CA ASP A 380 -18.23 -3.55 -15.15
C ASP A 380 -17.02 -2.64 -14.86
N CYS A 381 -16.02 -3.17 -14.15
CA CYS A 381 -14.77 -2.47 -13.82
C CYS A 381 -14.98 -1.14 -13.07
N VAL A 382 -15.60 -1.22 -11.90
CA VAL A 382 -15.68 -0.08 -10.98
C VAL A 382 -14.40 -0.01 -10.14
N LYS A 383 -13.80 1.18 -10.13
CA LYS A 383 -12.70 1.56 -9.24
C LYS A 383 -13.17 2.61 -8.23
N MET A 384 -12.71 2.50 -7.00
CA MET A 384 -13.03 3.44 -5.93
C MET A 384 -11.74 3.95 -5.32
N VAL A 385 -11.52 5.25 -5.38
CA VAL A 385 -10.40 5.93 -4.73
C VAL A 385 -10.98 7.07 -3.93
N SER A 386 -11.12 6.90 -2.62
CA SER A 386 -11.71 7.93 -1.75
C SER A 386 -10.89 8.12 -0.48
N LYS A 387 -11.19 9.17 0.31
CA LYS A 387 -10.56 9.30 1.63
C LYS A 387 -10.88 8.08 2.48
N ARG A 388 -12.17 7.72 2.57
CA ARG A 388 -12.67 6.54 3.28
C ARG A 388 -13.76 5.86 2.47
N VAL A 389 -13.84 4.53 2.53
CA VAL A 389 -14.84 3.73 1.81
C VAL A 389 -15.69 2.95 2.81
N THR A 390 -17.00 3.09 2.72
CA THR A 390 -17.95 2.29 3.51
C THR A 390 -18.84 1.50 2.57
N PHE A 391 -18.84 0.18 2.70
CA PHE A 391 -19.79 -0.72 2.07
C PHE A 391 -20.94 -1.01 3.04
N ILE A 392 -22.17 -0.72 2.63
CA ILE A 392 -23.39 -0.88 3.44
C ILE A 392 -24.40 -1.76 2.70
N GLY A 393 -25.10 -2.64 3.42
CA GLY A 393 -26.35 -3.27 2.96
C GLY A 393 -26.26 -4.76 2.65
N ASN A 394 -27.26 -5.31 1.95
CA ASN A 394 -27.32 -6.71 1.46
C ASN A 394 -26.75 -6.81 0.03
N SER A 395 -25.70 -6.06 -0.26
CA SER A 395 -25.16 -5.93 -1.61
C SER A 395 -24.42 -7.20 -1.98
N ASN A 396 -24.70 -7.78 -3.15
CA ASN A 396 -23.79 -8.72 -3.79
C ASN A 396 -23.12 -7.97 -4.94
N ILE A 397 -21.96 -7.40 -4.66
CA ILE A 397 -21.20 -6.64 -5.67
C ILE A 397 -20.25 -7.63 -6.32
N VAL A 398 -20.45 -7.86 -7.63
CA VAL A 398 -19.50 -8.59 -8.46
C VAL A 398 -18.88 -7.58 -9.43
N ASN A 399 -17.60 -7.29 -9.25
CA ASN A 399 -16.87 -6.37 -10.11
C ASN A 399 -16.04 -7.15 -11.13
N GLN A 400 -16.38 -7.02 -12.42
CA GLN A 400 -15.72 -7.73 -13.51
C GLN A 400 -14.90 -6.75 -14.35
N CYS A 401 -13.57 -6.92 -14.38
CA CYS A 401 -12.65 -5.97 -15.03
C CYS A 401 -12.12 -6.46 -16.40
N LYS A 402 -12.82 -7.35 -17.10
CA LYS A 402 -12.32 -7.94 -18.36
C LYS A 402 -12.65 -7.04 -19.56
N ASP A 403 -11.65 -6.74 -20.40
CA ASP A 403 -11.81 -6.08 -21.71
C ASP A 403 -12.45 -4.67 -21.68
N THR A 404 -12.27 -3.90 -20.59
CA THR A 404 -12.96 -2.60 -20.38
C THR A 404 -12.12 -1.34 -20.70
N GLY A 405 -10.84 -1.48 -21.07
CA GLY A 405 -9.92 -0.34 -21.29
C GLY A 405 -9.55 0.43 -20.02
N VAL A 406 -9.93 -0.08 -18.86
CA VAL A 406 -9.79 0.59 -17.56
C VAL A 406 -9.01 -0.35 -16.64
N ASP A 407 -7.70 -0.14 -16.51
CA ASP A 407 -6.79 -1.08 -15.83
C ASP A 407 -6.91 -1.04 -14.30
N LYS A 408 -6.63 -2.18 -13.64
CA LYS A 408 -6.56 -2.27 -12.16
C LYS A 408 -5.34 -1.49 -11.63
N PHE A 409 -5.35 -1.11 -10.35
CA PHE A 409 -4.19 -0.49 -9.72
C PHE A 409 -3.23 -1.56 -9.20
N THR A 410 -2.01 -1.62 -9.72
CA THR A 410 -0.99 -2.46 -9.09
C THR A 410 -0.43 -1.72 -7.87
N ALA A 411 -0.69 -2.21 -6.65
CA ALA A 411 0.04 -1.69 -5.49
C ALA A 411 1.35 -2.46 -5.33
N THR A 412 2.23 -1.89 -4.52
CA THR A 412 3.57 -2.40 -4.31
C THR A 412 3.80 -2.73 -2.83
N LEU A 413 4.73 -3.65 -2.59
CA LEU A 413 5.29 -3.93 -1.27
C LEU A 413 6.81 -3.94 -1.35
N VAL A 414 7.47 -3.68 -0.22
CA VAL A 414 8.93 -3.80 -0.11
C VAL A 414 9.27 -5.13 0.55
N LYS A 415 10.18 -5.89 -0.06
CA LYS A 415 10.73 -7.11 0.54
C LYS A 415 12.21 -7.29 0.22
N LEU A 416 12.89 -8.09 1.03
CA LEU A 416 14.21 -8.60 0.68
C LEU A 416 14.10 -9.54 -0.52
N VAL A 417 15.03 -9.40 -1.45
CA VAL A 417 15.11 -10.15 -2.71
C VAL A 417 16.54 -10.62 -2.90
N GLY A 418 16.84 -11.84 -2.44
CA GLY A 418 18.17 -12.42 -2.52
C GLY A 418 18.26 -13.72 -1.75
#